data_AF-A0A7X9I6Y5-F1
#
_entry.id   AF-A0A7X9I6Y5-F1
#
_cell.length_a   1.000
_cell.length_b   1.000
_cell.length_c   1.000
_cell.angle_alpha   90.00
_cell.angle_beta   90.00
_cell.angle_gamma   90.00
#
_symmetry.space_group_name_H-M   'P 1'
#
loop_
_entity.id
_entity.type
_entity.pdbx_description
1 polymer ?
#
loop_
_entity_poly.entity_id
_entity_poly.type
_entity_poly.pdbx_seq_one_letter_code
_entity_poly.pdbx_strand_id
1 'polypeptide(L)' 'MIIEVDGGQHAEQEEQEAERIAFFELRGYRVIRFWNNMVWGNIQRVLDRIEEELNKWSPPPNLP' A
#
# COMPACT_ATOMS: atom_id res chain seq x y z
N MET A 1 6.90 0.67 4.88
CA MET A 1 5.54 0.57 4.32
C MET A 1 5.34 1.66 3.29
N ILE A 2 4.61 1.36 2.22
CA ILE A 2 4.29 2.25 1.10
C ILE A 2 2.77 2.30 0.99
N ILE A 3 2.21 3.50 0.81
CA ILE A 3 0.77 3.72 0.65
C ILE A 3 0.53 4.28 -0.75
N GLU A 4 -0.33 3.63 -1.52
CA GLU A 4 -0.74 4.08 -2.86
C GLU A 4 -2.22 4.49 -2.84
N VAL A 5 -2.55 5.60 -3.48
CA VAL A 5 -3.92 6.07 -3.65
C VAL A 5 -4.28 6.05 -5.13
N ASP A 6 -5.29 5.28 -5.49
CA ASP A 6 -5.64 5.01 -6.89
C ASP A 6 -6.90 5.77 -7.33
N GLY A 7 -6.75 6.51 -8.43
CA GLY A 7 -7.79 7.29 -9.09
C GLY A 7 -8.66 6.55 -10.12
N GLY A 8 -8.46 5.26 -10.36
CA GLY A 8 -9.34 4.44 -11.21
C GLY A 8 -8.94 4.32 -12.68
N GLN A 9 -7.65 4.42 -13.01
CA GLN A 9 -7.13 4.18 -14.37
C GLN A 9 -6.02 3.12 -14.45
N HIS A 10 -5.80 2.36 -13.37
CA HIS A 10 -4.69 1.41 -13.27
C HIS A 10 -4.91 0.02 -13.91
N ALA A 11 -6.07 -0.24 -14.51
CA ALA A 11 -6.41 -1.56 -15.05
C ALA A 11 -5.55 -2.00 -16.26
N GLU A 12 -4.82 -1.07 -16.90
CA GLU A 12 -4.01 -1.38 -18.10
C GLU A 12 -2.56 -1.80 -17.77
N GLN A 13 -2.15 -1.82 -16.50
CA GLN A 13 -0.75 -2.04 -16.10
C GLN A 13 -0.57 -3.09 -14.98
N GLU A 14 -1.46 -4.08 -14.89
CA GLU A 14 -1.44 -5.10 -13.83
C GLU A 14 -0.08 -5.82 -13.70
N GLU A 15 0.59 -6.12 -14.81
CA GLU A 15 1.88 -6.82 -14.81
C GLU A 15 3.02 -5.93 -14.28
N GLN A 16 3.09 -4.67 -14.71
CA GLN A 16 4.07 -3.70 -14.20
C GLN A 16 3.84 -3.36 -12.73
N GLU A 17 2.57 -3.37 -12.30
CA GLU A 17 2.19 -3.16 -10.92
C GLU A 17 2.60 -4.33 -10.03
N ALA A 18 2.41 -5.56 -10.49
CA ALA A 18 2.86 -6.76 -9.79
C ALA A 18 4.39 -6.78 -9.62
N GLU A 19 5.15 -6.43 -10.68
CA GLU A 19 6.61 -6.32 -10.60
C GLU A 19 7.06 -5.26 -9.60
N ARG A 20 6.40 -4.09 -9.59
CA ARG A 20 6.70 -2.99 -8.66
C ARG A 20 6.42 -3.39 -7.21
N ILE A 21 5.30 -4.06 -6.95
CA ILE A 21 4.94 -4.55 -5.61
C ILE A 21 5.99 -5.58 -5.16
N ALA A 22 6.32 -6.56 -5.99
CA ALA A 22 7.32 -7.59 -5.67
C ALA A 22 8.71 -6.98 -5.37
N PHE A 23 9.11 -5.96 -6.11
CA PHE A 23 10.37 -5.24 -5.89
C PHE A 23 10.44 -4.57 -4.51
N PHE A 24 9.31 -4.02 -4.04
CA PHE A 24 9.22 -3.40 -2.72
C PHE A 24 9.14 -4.44 -1.60
N GLU A 25 8.36 -5.50 -1.78
CA GLU A 25 8.24 -6.60 -0.82
C GLU A 25 9.58 -7.31 -0.60
N LEU A 26 10.37 -7.54 -1.66
CA LEU A 26 11.71 -8.11 -1.55
C LEU A 26 12.66 -7.27 -0.69
N ARG A 27 12.45 -5.95 -0.62
CA ARG A 27 13.21 -5.03 0.24
C ARG A 27 12.63 -4.89 1.64
N GLY A 28 11.61 -5.69 1.97
CA GLY A 28 10.92 -5.62 3.23
C GLY A 28 9.92 -4.47 3.31
N TYR A 29 9.52 -3.83 2.21
CA TYR A 29 8.44 -2.86 2.25
C TYR A 29 7.10 -3.55 2.01
N ARG A 30 6.10 -3.23 2.82
CA ARG A 30 4.71 -3.61 2.55
C ARG A 30 4.00 -2.51 1.76
N VAL A 31 3.28 -2.87 0.69
CA VAL A 31 2.46 -1.94 -0.10
C VAL A 31 0.99 -2.10 0.28
N ILE A 32 0.29 -1.00 0.58
CA ILE A 32 -1.17 -0.99 0.79
C ILE A 32 -1.81 0.07 -0.11
N ARG A 33 -2.97 -0.28 -0.69
CA ARG A 33 -3.64 0.56 -1.68
C ARG A 33 -5.01 1.00 -1.21
N PHE A 34 -5.34 2.26 -1.46
CA PHE A 34 -6.66 2.83 -1.22
C PHE A 34 -7.24 3.37 -2.52
N TRP A 35 -8.53 3.17 -2.73
CA TRP A 35 -9.25 3.90 -3.78
C TRP A 35 -9.39 5.37 -3.37
N ASN A 36 -9.29 6.29 -4.34
CA ASN A 36 -9.38 7.71 -4.07
C ASN A 36 -10.71 8.05 -3.36
N ASN A 37 -11.81 7.42 -3.76
CA ASN A 37 -13.12 7.62 -3.13
C ASN A 37 -13.17 7.20 -1.65
N MET A 38 -12.31 6.27 -1.20
CA MET A 38 -12.20 5.91 0.23
C MET A 38 -11.53 7.04 1.00
N VAL A 39 -10.47 7.62 0.44
CA VAL A 39 -9.75 8.76 1.01
C VAL A 39 -10.67 9.97 1.14
N TRP A 40 -11.40 10.30 0.06
CA TRP A 40 -12.36 11.41 0.07
C TRP A 40 -13.60 11.13 0.94
N GLY A 41 -14.07 9.88 0.98
CA GLY A 41 -15.31 9.51 1.65
C GLY A 41 -15.16 9.34 3.17
N ASN A 42 -14.03 8.84 3.65
CA ASN A 42 -13.75 8.70 5.07
C ASN A 42 -12.25 8.49 5.34
N ILE A 43 -11.52 9.59 5.53
CA ILE A 43 -10.09 9.54 5.83
C ILE A 43 -9.79 8.80 7.14
N GLN A 44 -10.67 8.87 8.15
CA GLN A 44 -10.45 8.18 9.42
C GLN A 44 -10.36 6.67 9.21
N ARG A 45 -11.26 6.10 8.40
CA ARG A 45 -11.23 4.67 8.06
C ARG A 45 -9.95 4.25 7.33
N VAL A 46 -9.37 5.14 6.53
CA VAL A 46 -8.08 4.91 5.85
C VAL A 46 -6.96 4.90 6.88
N LEU A 47 -6.94 5.85 7.82
CA LEU A 47 -5.95 5.92 8.89
C LEU A 47 -6.02 4.72 9.84
N ASP A 48 -7.22 4.32 10.26
CA ASP A 48 -7.42 3.14 11.11
C ASP A 48 -6.87 1.89 10.42
N ARG A 49 -7.09 1.76 9.11
CA ARG A 49 -6.54 0.65 8.34
C ARG A 49 -5.01 0.69 8.28
N ILE A 50 -4.41 1.86 8.08
CA ILE A 50 -2.96 2.02 8.10
C ILE A 50 -2.39 1.58 9.46
N GLU A 51 -3.02 2.01 10.55
CA GLU A 51 -2.62 1.65 11.91
C GLU A 51 -2.73 0.14 12.16
N GLU A 52 -3.83 -0.50 11.74
CA GLU A 52 -3.97 -1.96 11.81
C GLU A 52 -2.83 -2.70 11.09
N GLU A 53 -2.44 -2.21 9.91
CA GLU A 53 -1.39 -2.86 9.12
C GLU A 53 0.00 -2.65 9.70
N LEU A 54 0.26 -1.48 10.31
CA LEU A 54 1.48 -1.23 11.06
C LEU A 54 1.57 -2.14 12.29
N ASN A 55 0.48 -2.31 13.03
CA ASN A 55 0.46 -3.15 14.24
C ASN A 55 0.68 -4.64 13.93
N LYS A 56 0.25 -5.11 12.75
CA LYS A 56 0.47 -6.50 12.31
C LYS A 56 1.86 -6.73 11.74
N TRP A 57 2.52 -5.67 11.28
CA TRP A 57 3.72 -5.79 10.50
C TRP A 57 4.97 -5.56 11.34
N SER A 58 5.82 -6.58 11.40
CA SER A 58 7.17 -6.47 11.98
C SER A 58 8.19 -6.36 10.83
N PRO A 59 8.69 -5.17 10.49
CA PRO A 59 9.76 -5.04 9.50
C PRO A 59 11.00 -5.80 9.94
N PRO A 60 11.79 -6.34 9.00
CA PRO A 60 13.14 -6.78 9.32
C PRO A 60 13.95 -5.60 9.89
N PRO A 61 14.83 -5.82 10.89
CA PRO A 61 15.50 -4.76 11.65
C PRO A 61 16.40 -3.87 10.79
N ASN A 62 16.80 -4.35 9.60
CA ASN A 62 17.56 -3.59 8.61
C ASN A 62 16.79 -3.58 7.29
N LEU A 63 15.93 -2.57 7.13
CA LEU A 63 15.49 -2.16 5.80
C LEU A 63 16.69 -1.46 5.12
N PRO A 64 16.92 -1.67 3.81
CA PRO A 64 17.96 -0.97 3.06
C PRO A 64 17.75 0.54 3.05
#